data_AF-A0A0B8WJ94-F1
#
_entry.id   AF-A0A0B8WJ94-F1
#
_cell.length_a   1.000
_cell.length_b   1.000
_cell.length_c   1.000
_cell.angle_alpha   90.00
_cell.angle_beta   90.00
_cell.angle_gamma   90.00
#
_symmetry.space_group_name_H-M   'P 1'
#
loop_
_entity.id
_entity.type
_entity.pdbx_description
1 polymer ?
#
loop_
_entity_poly.entity_id
_entity_poly.type
_entity_poly.pdbx_seq_one_letter_code
_entity_poly.pdbx_strand_id
1 'polypeptide(L)'
;MASLISHLTQAQQKELMNDLNYLNMQEIKTFCRHHGLPLHIHAEYKKNVLQKTKELDRKGVVLDRVRQYLKTGKVPPPSVIPNKMIAQNLPKEIRPETHFLFGLYKNRDANSLKVLKQVTKGQFQFGALAQELSRELWVQGKKITFSAFGKLWLKENMNPSREHPEWAFLTDLSTGSVGRDWKSLRQQKAKKVMAELKRISAATKRS
;
A
#
# COMPACT_ATOMS: atom_id res chain seq x y z
N MET A 1 -16.28 20.80 -0.64
CA MET A 1 -15.42 21.09 -1.80
C MET A 1 -15.90 20.23 -2.94
N ALA A 2 -15.97 20.79 -4.15
CA ALA A 2 -16.33 20.07 -5.35
C ALA A 2 -15.20 19.12 -5.78
N SER A 3 -15.54 18.15 -6.64
CA SER A 3 -14.56 17.28 -7.30
C SER A 3 -13.52 18.10 -8.06
N LEU A 4 -12.23 17.75 -7.93
CA LEU A 4 -11.12 18.45 -8.61
C LEU A 4 -11.08 18.15 -10.12
N ILE A 5 -11.82 17.14 -10.55
CA ILE A 5 -11.91 16.70 -11.95
C ILE A 5 -13.31 16.97 -12.54
N SER A 6 -14.09 17.87 -11.94
CA SER A 6 -15.45 18.20 -12.42
C SER A 6 -15.48 18.83 -13.80
N HIS A 7 -14.34 19.35 -14.29
CA HIS A 7 -14.19 19.88 -15.63
C HIS A 7 -14.12 18.78 -16.71
N LEU A 8 -13.95 17.51 -16.32
CA LEU A 8 -13.97 16.35 -17.22
C LEU A 8 -15.39 15.77 -17.33
N THR A 9 -15.71 15.19 -18.48
CA THR A 9 -16.95 14.40 -18.66
C THR A 9 -16.92 13.14 -17.79
N GLN A 10 -18.08 12.54 -17.50
CA GLN A 10 -18.14 11.31 -16.68
C GLN A 10 -17.31 10.16 -17.28
N ALA A 11 -17.31 10.02 -18.62
CA ALA A 11 -16.49 9.02 -19.31
C ALA A 11 -14.98 9.27 -19.11
N GLN A 12 -14.54 10.53 -19.24
CA GLN A 12 -13.15 10.93 -19.01
C GLN A 12 -12.74 10.75 -17.54
N GLN A 13 -13.62 11.04 -16.60
CA GLN A 13 -13.36 10.80 -15.17
C GLN A 13 -13.17 9.30 -14.90
N LYS A 14 -14.02 8.43 -15.47
CA LYS A 14 -13.90 6.98 -15.34
C LYS A 14 -12.59 6.48 -15.96
N GLU A 15 -12.25 6.96 -17.15
CA GLU A 15 -10.99 6.63 -17.83
C GLU A 15 -9.78 7.04 -16.98
N LEU A 16 -9.74 8.29 -16.49
CA LEU A 16 -8.68 8.78 -15.61
C LEU A 16 -8.52 7.90 -14.36
N MET A 17 -9.63 7.54 -13.70
CA MET A 17 -9.61 6.72 -12.48
C MET A 17 -9.06 5.31 -12.70
N ASN A 18 -9.31 4.75 -13.88
CA ASN A 18 -8.77 3.47 -14.32
C ASN A 18 -7.29 3.61 -14.69
N ASP A 19 -6.94 4.64 -15.45
CA ASP A 19 -5.59 4.86 -15.95
C ASP A 19 -4.58 5.21 -14.84
N LEU A 20 -5.05 5.69 -13.68
CA LEU A 20 -4.23 5.83 -12.47
C LEU A 20 -3.47 4.54 -12.11
N ASN A 21 -4.02 3.36 -12.42
CA ASN A 21 -3.36 2.07 -12.15
C ASN A 21 -2.05 1.89 -12.96
N TYR A 22 -1.88 2.59 -14.07
CA TYR A 22 -0.66 2.52 -14.91
C TYR A 22 0.49 3.38 -14.37
N LEU A 23 0.23 4.26 -13.39
CA LEU A 23 1.28 5.04 -12.76
C LEU A 23 2.23 4.15 -11.95
N ASN A 24 3.50 4.50 -11.95
CA ASN A 24 4.51 3.86 -11.12
C ASN A 24 4.59 4.59 -9.77
N MET A 25 5.28 3.98 -8.81
CA MET A 25 5.40 4.59 -7.48
C MET A 25 6.09 5.95 -7.48
N GLN A 26 6.98 6.24 -8.43
CA GLN A 26 7.68 7.53 -8.47
C GLN A 26 6.77 8.67 -8.95
N GLU A 27 5.97 8.41 -9.98
CA GLU A 27 4.95 9.34 -10.50
C GLU A 27 3.90 9.64 -9.41
N ILE A 28 3.38 8.58 -8.77
CA ILE A 28 2.41 8.70 -7.67
C ILE A 28 3.01 9.52 -6.52
N LYS A 29 4.24 9.20 -6.08
CA LYS A 29 4.92 9.95 -5.01
C LYS A 29 5.10 11.42 -5.35
N THR A 30 5.40 11.74 -6.60
CA THR A 30 5.58 13.13 -7.05
C THR A 30 4.30 13.92 -6.87
N PHE A 31 3.18 13.38 -7.36
CA PHE A 31 1.86 13.98 -7.17
C PHE A 31 1.51 14.11 -5.68
N CYS A 32 1.63 13.03 -4.91
CA CYS A 32 1.31 13.05 -3.49
C CYS A 32 2.12 14.09 -2.70
N ARG A 33 3.41 14.23 -2.97
CA ARG A 33 4.27 15.24 -2.31
C ARG A 33 3.83 16.66 -2.63
N HIS A 34 3.47 16.93 -3.89
CA HIS A 34 3.02 18.26 -4.31
C HIS A 34 1.71 18.67 -3.63
N HIS A 35 0.78 17.72 -3.45
CA HIS A 35 -0.54 17.96 -2.86
C HIS A 35 -0.64 17.66 -1.35
N GLY A 36 0.47 17.36 -0.68
CA GLY A 36 0.48 17.03 0.75
C GLY A 36 -0.25 15.72 1.11
N LEU A 37 -0.43 14.80 0.15
CA LEU A 37 -1.03 13.50 0.42
C LEU A 37 -0.06 12.60 1.19
N PRO A 38 -0.51 11.94 2.27
CA PRO A 38 0.36 11.10 3.07
C PRO A 38 0.79 9.84 2.29
N LEU A 39 2.09 9.55 2.37
CA LEU A 39 2.72 8.39 1.72
C LEU A 39 3.21 7.34 2.71
N HIS A 40 3.38 7.73 3.97
CA HIS A 40 3.94 6.87 5.01
C HIS A 40 2.85 6.41 5.94
N ILE A 41 3.03 5.20 6.43
CA ILE A 41 2.23 4.68 7.53
C ILE A 41 2.70 5.39 8.81
N HIS A 42 1.75 5.90 9.59
CA HIS A 42 2.00 6.46 10.91
C HIS A 42 1.77 5.38 11.96
N ALA A 43 2.43 5.50 13.10
CA ALA A 43 2.27 4.61 14.24
C ALA A 43 1.95 5.41 15.50
N GLU A 44 0.97 4.95 16.27
CA GLU A 44 0.54 5.57 17.51
C GLU A 44 1.35 5.03 18.70
N TYR A 45 2.63 5.41 18.85
CA TYR A 45 3.51 4.87 19.91
C TYR A 45 3.04 5.17 21.32
N LYS A 46 2.35 6.30 21.51
CA LYS A 46 1.63 6.66 22.74
C LYS A 46 0.20 7.04 22.34
N LYS A 47 -0.77 6.84 23.23
CA LYS A 47 -2.18 7.16 22.99
C LYS A 47 -2.31 8.60 22.44
N ASN A 48 -2.94 8.73 21.28
CA ASN A 48 -3.14 9.98 20.54
C ASN A 48 -1.86 10.68 20.02
N VAL A 49 -0.70 10.03 20.06
CA VAL A 49 0.56 10.56 19.53
C VAL A 49 0.98 9.78 18.30
N LEU A 50 0.67 10.34 17.12
CA LEU A 50 1.03 9.76 15.84
C LEU A 50 2.45 10.16 15.45
N GLN A 51 3.28 9.16 15.14
CA GLN A 51 4.61 9.38 14.59
C GLN A 51 4.72 8.74 13.21
N LYS A 52 5.34 9.47 12.28
CA LYS A 52 5.63 8.97 10.94
C LYS A 52 6.65 7.83 11.02
N THR A 53 6.36 6.70 10.38
CA THR A 53 7.32 5.58 10.27
C THR A 53 8.13 5.66 8.97
N LYS A 54 9.11 4.76 8.81
CA LYS A 54 9.81 4.56 7.52
C LYS A 54 9.00 3.71 6.53
N GLU A 55 7.92 3.07 6.98
CA GLU A 55 7.08 2.24 6.12
C GLU A 55 6.24 3.11 5.19
N LEU A 56 6.27 2.76 3.91
CA LEU A 56 5.40 3.35 2.90
C LEU A 56 4.11 2.54 2.80
N ASP A 57 3.03 3.25 2.51
CA ASP A 57 1.82 2.59 2.06
C ASP A 57 2.05 1.90 0.72
N ARG A 58 1.36 0.76 0.53
CA ARG A 58 1.33 0.05 -0.74
C ARG A 58 0.72 0.92 -1.84
N LYS A 59 1.10 0.64 -3.10
CA LYS A 59 0.61 1.37 -4.28
C LYS A 59 -0.91 1.52 -4.29
N GLY A 60 -1.66 0.43 -4.06
CA GLY A 60 -3.13 0.45 -4.03
C GLY A 60 -3.70 1.49 -3.05
N VAL A 61 -3.24 1.47 -1.80
CA VAL A 61 -3.68 2.43 -0.76
C VAL A 61 -3.36 3.86 -1.15
N VAL A 62 -2.17 4.11 -1.69
CA VAL A 62 -1.79 5.47 -2.14
C VAL A 62 -2.66 5.92 -3.32
N LEU A 63 -2.94 5.02 -4.27
CA LEU A 63 -3.84 5.31 -5.39
C LEU A 63 -5.26 5.61 -4.90
N ASP A 64 -5.77 4.88 -3.92
CA ASP A 64 -7.10 5.14 -3.36
C ASP A 64 -7.17 6.52 -2.68
N ARG A 65 -6.09 6.95 -2.01
CA ARG A 65 -6.00 8.32 -1.51
C ARG A 65 -6.02 9.36 -2.64
N VAL A 66 -5.30 9.10 -3.72
CA VAL A 66 -5.33 9.97 -4.91
C VAL A 66 -6.75 10.04 -5.45
N ARG A 67 -7.43 8.91 -5.65
CA ARG A 67 -8.83 8.86 -6.12
C ARG A 67 -9.76 9.65 -5.22
N GLN A 68 -9.65 9.48 -3.90
CA GLN A 68 -10.47 10.22 -2.94
C GLN A 68 -10.18 11.72 -3.00
N TYR A 69 -8.90 12.12 -3.09
CA TYR A 69 -8.51 13.51 -3.24
C TYR A 69 -9.07 14.13 -4.52
N LEU A 70 -8.96 13.44 -5.65
CA LEU A 70 -9.52 13.90 -6.93
C LEU A 70 -11.03 14.08 -6.85
N LYS A 71 -11.75 13.15 -6.20
CA LYS A 71 -13.21 13.20 -6.07
C LYS A 71 -13.72 14.26 -5.10
N THR A 72 -12.95 14.60 -4.07
CA THR A 72 -13.48 15.37 -2.92
C THR A 72 -12.72 16.67 -2.63
N GLY A 73 -11.52 16.84 -3.18
CA GLY A 73 -10.58 17.90 -2.84
C GLY A 73 -9.95 17.78 -1.45
N LYS A 74 -10.34 16.77 -0.65
CA LYS A 74 -9.87 16.61 0.73
C LYS A 74 -8.67 15.68 0.78
N VAL A 75 -7.62 16.09 1.49
CA VAL A 75 -6.46 15.23 1.79
C VAL A 75 -6.89 14.15 2.78
N PRO A 76 -6.87 12.86 2.41
CA PRO A 76 -7.19 11.79 3.34
C PRO A 76 -6.11 11.65 4.42
N PRO A 77 -6.45 11.15 5.62
CA PRO A 77 -5.46 10.91 6.66
C PRO A 77 -4.46 9.79 6.27
N PRO A 78 -3.28 9.74 6.91
CA PRO A 78 -2.35 8.63 6.74
C PRO A 78 -2.97 7.32 7.26
N SER A 79 -2.49 6.18 6.75
CA SER A 79 -2.70 4.89 7.42
C SER A 79 -2.06 4.94 8.81
N VAL A 80 -2.76 4.43 9.82
CA VAL A 80 -2.28 4.44 11.20
C VAL A 80 -2.20 3.01 11.73
N ILE A 81 -1.05 2.64 12.27
CA ILE A 81 -0.88 1.46 13.12
C ILE A 81 -1.28 1.88 14.54
N PRO A 82 -2.38 1.33 15.09
CA PRO A 82 -2.86 1.72 16.40
C PRO A 82 -1.90 1.24 17.49
N ASN A 83 -1.91 1.91 18.64
CA ASN A 83 -0.97 1.63 19.73
C ASN A 83 -0.92 0.15 20.14
N LYS A 84 -2.08 -0.52 20.16
CA LYS A 84 -2.23 -1.95 20.50
C LYS A 84 -1.44 -2.90 19.59
N MET A 85 -1.05 -2.45 18.40
CA MET A 85 -0.28 -3.23 17.43
C MET A 85 1.21 -2.95 17.49
N ILE A 86 1.67 -2.06 18.36
CA ILE A 86 3.07 -1.68 18.48
C ILE A 86 3.73 -2.50 19.57
N ALA A 87 4.88 -3.08 19.25
CA ALA A 87 5.71 -3.77 20.23
C ALA A 87 6.35 -2.75 21.18
N GLN A 88 5.95 -2.80 22.44
CA GLN A 88 6.50 -1.93 23.48
C GLN A 88 7.91 -2.39 23.89
N ASN A 89 8.14 -3.71 23.90
CA ASN A 89 9.41 -4.32 24.25
C ASN A 89 9.76 -5.40 23.22
N LEU A 90 11.05 -5.53 22.91
CA LEU A 90 11.56 -6.64 22.11
C LEU A 90 11.70 -7.87 23.02
N PRO A 91 10.99 -8.97 22.77
CA PRO A 91 11.17 -10.19 23.53
C PRO A 91 12.56 -10.78 23.23
N LYS A 92 13.16 -11.46 24.22
CA LYS A 92 14.43 -12.17 24.04
C LYS A 92 14.31 -13.29 23.00
N GLU A 93 13.14 -13.90 22.91
CA GLU A 93 12.82 -14.97 21.98
C GLU A 93 11.46 -14.72 21.34
N ILE A 94 11.36 -14.93 20.02
CA ILE A 94 10.08 -14.95 19.31
C ILE A 94 9.64 -16.41 19.22
N ARG A 95 8.39 -16.68 19.60
CA ARG A 95 7.77 -18.02 19.57
C ARG A 95 6.54 -18.00 18.64
N PRO A 96 6.05 -19.16 18.19
CA PRO A 96 4.85 -19.21 17.34
C PRO A 96 3.61 -18.52 17.94
N GLU A 97 3.51 -18.49 19.27
CA GLU A 97 2.42 -17.89 20.05
C GLU A 97 2.63 -16.39 20.30
N THR A 98 3.85 -15.87 20.04
CA THR A 98 4.13 -14.45 20.15
C THR A 98 3.22 -13.67 19.20
N HIS A 99 2.65 -12.58 19.69
CA HIS A 99 1.83 -11.70 18.88
C HIS A 99 2.66 -11.05 17.76
N PHE A 100 2.12 -11.03 16.55
CA PHE A 100 2.73 -10.45 15.37
C PHE A 100 2.53 -8.93 15.36
N LEU A 101 3.35 -8.23 16.16
CA LEU A 101 3.28 -6.79 16.37
C LEU A 101 4.25 -6.03 15.47
N PHE A 102 3.88 -4.78 15.15
CA PHE A 102 4.76 -3.83 14.49
C PHE A 102 6.00 -3.58 15.35
N GLY A 103 7.18 -3.68 14.74
CA GLY A 103 8.47 -3.57 15.44
C GLY A 103 9.12 -4.91 15.79
N LEU A 104 8.36 -6.01 15.90
CA LEU A 104 8.92 -7.36 16.07
C LEU A 104 9.34 -7.98 14.75
N TYR A 105 8.54 -7.78 13.70
CA TYR A 105 8.87 -8.24 12.36
C TYR A 105 9.64 -7.16 11.62
N LYS A 106 10.96 -7.34 11.50
CA LYS A 106 11.84 -6.50 10.68
C LYS A 106 12.49 -7.34 9.60
N ASN A 107 12.77 -6.72 8.46
CA ASN A 107 13.44 -7.37 7.34
C ASN A 107 14.72 -8.05 7.83
N ARG A 108 14.86 -9.35 7.54
CA ARG A 108 16.06 -10.15 7.86
C ARG A 108 16.36 -10.32 9.35
N ASP A 109 15.40 -10.04 10.24
CA ASP A 109 15.53 -10.45 11.64
C ASP A 109 15.54 -11.99 11.73
N ALA A 110 16.64 -12.55 12.20
CA ALA A 110 16.87 -13.99 12.19
C ALA A 110 15.84 -14.75 13.03
N ASN A 111 15.44 -14.17 14.17
CA ASN A 111 14.49 -14.79 15.09
C ASN A 111 13.09 -14.89 14.48
N SER A 112 12.60 -13.79 13.92
CA SER A 112 11.33 -13.73 13.21
C SER A 112 11.28 -14.69 12.02
N LEU A 113 12.33 -14.70 11.20
CA LEU A 113 12.41 -15.57 10.03
C LEU A 113 12.50 -17.05 10.40
N LYS A 114 13.23 -17.38 11.46
CA LYS A 114 13.33 -18.76 11.97
C LYS A 114 11.96 -19.30 12.36
N VAL A 115 11.20 -18.55 13.17
CA VAL A 115 9.85 -18.94 13.59
C VAL A 115 8.91 -19.07 12.39
N LEU A 116 8.93 -18.10 11.48
CA LEU A 116 8.07 -18.14 10.29
C LEU A 116 8.39 -19.32 9.38
N LYS A 117 9.67 -19.65 9.19
CA LYS A 117 10.07 -20.87 8.47
C LYS A 117 9.62 -22.13 9.20
N GLN A 118 9.76 -22.18 10.52
CA GLN A 118 9.31 -23.33 11.30
C GLN A 118 7.81 -23.58 11.14
N VAL A 119 6.97 -22.56 11.33
CA VAL A 119 5.50 -22.70 11.26
C VAL A 119 4.99 -22.95 9.82
N THR A 120 5.82 -22.67 8.80
CA THR A 120 5.49 -22.90 7.38
C THR A 120 6.26 -24.07 6.77
N LYS A 121 6.90 -24.92 7.58
CA LYS A 121 7.71 -26.07 7.11
C LYS A 121 8.77 -25.67 6.06
N GLY A 122 9.43 -24.53 6.28
CA GLY A 122 10.51 -24.00 5.44
C GLY A 122 10.05 -23.18 4.23
N GLN A 123 8.75 -23.12 3.94
CA GLN A 123 8.24 -22.45 2.74
C GLN A 123 8.26 -20.93 2.83
N PHE A 124 8.20 -20.37 4.04
CA PHE A 124 8.12 -18.91 4.21
C PHE A 124 9.31 -18.19 3.57
N GLN A 125 8.97 -17.24 2.70
CA GLN A 125 9.92 -16.31 2.11
C GLN A 125 9.55 -14.87 2.47
N PHE A 126 10.57 -14.12 2.88
CA PHE A 126 10.44 -12.68 3.02
C PHE A 126 10.30 -12.05 1.63
N GLY A 127 9.22 -11.30 1.39
CA GLY A 127 8.95 -10.70 0.09
C GLY A 127 7.78 -9.72 0.11
N ALA A 128 7.33 -9.31 -1.07
CA ALA A 128 6.25 -8.33 -1.24
C ALA A 128 4.95 -8.76 -0.53
N LEU A 129 4.55 -10.03 -0.69
CA LEU A 129 3.35 -10.58 -0.05
C LEU A 129 3.43 -10.50 1.48
N ALA A 130 4.57 -10.89 2.07
CA ALA A 130 4.74 -10.85 3.52
C ALA A 130 4.66 -9.41 4.05
N GLN A 131 5.28 -8.45 3.36
CA GLN A 131 5.19 -7.03 3.72
C GLN A 131 3.77 -6.49 3.59
N GLU A 132 3.06 -6.85 2.52
CA GLU A 132 1.68 -6.43 2.28
C GLU A 132 0.76 -6.91 3.40
N LEU A 133 0.77 -8.22 3.67
CA LEU A 133 -0.04 -8.82 4.73
C LEU A 133 0.31 -8.24 6.11
N SER A 134 1.59 -8.03 6.38
CA SER A 134 2.02 -7.44 7.66
C SER A 134 1.45 -6.04 7.86
N ARG A 135 1.63 -5.16 6.87
CA ARG A 135 1.14 -3.78 6.93
C ARG A 135 -0.39 -3.73 7.04
N GLU A 136 -1.08 -4.57 6.29
CA GLU A 136 -2.55 -4.65 6.34
C GLU A 136 -3.04 -5.05 7.74
N LEU A 137 -2.48 -6.11 8.32
CA LEU A 137 -2.84 -6.56 9.68
C LEU A 137 -2.57 -5.48 10.73
N TRP A 138 -1.42 -4.82 10.64
CA TRP A 138 -1.06 -3.76 11.58
C TRP A 138 -1.99 -2.56 11.48
N VAL A 139 -2.27 -2.07 10.28
CA VAL A 139 -3.16 -0.92 10.07
C VAL A 139 -4.61 -1.26 10.46
N GLN A 140 -5.09 -2.48 10.17
CA GLN A 140 -6.42 -2.93 10.59
C GLN A 140 -6.53 -3.20 12.09
N GLY A 141 -5.42 -3.18 12.84
CA GLY A 141 -5.44 -3.50 14.27
C GLY A 141 -5.75 -4.97 14.56
N LYS A 142 -5.52 -5.86 13.60
CA LYS A 142 -5.77 -7.32 13.72
C LYS A 142 -4.61 -7.98 14.43
N LYS A 143 -4.81 -8.24 15.72
CA LYS A 143 -3.80 -8.88 16.57
C LYS A 143 -3.83 -10.40 16.38
N ILE A 144 -2.85 -10.92 15.64
CA ILE A 144 -2.66 -12.36 15.41
C ILE A 144 -1.29 -12.82 15.95
N THR A 145 -1.05 -14.12 16.01
CA THR A 145 0.26 -14.69 16.40
C THR A 145 1.16 -14.93 15.17
N PHE A 146 2.45 -15.17 15.38
CA PHE A 146 3.37 -15.58 14.32
C PHE A 146 2.92 -16.87 13.62
N SER A 147 2.37 -17.84 14.37
CA SER A 147 1.78 -19.07 13.82
C SER A 147 0.59 -18.78 12.90
N ALA A 148 -0.34 -17.93 13.36
CA ALA A 148 -1.50 -17.53 12.57
C ALA A 148 -1.08 -16.74 11.31
N PHE A 149 -0.08 -15.86 11.43
CA PHE A 149 0.48 -15.15 10.29
C PHE A 149 1.11 -16.09 9.27
N GLY A 150 1.89 -17.08 9.71
CA GLY A 150 2.49 -18.09 8.81
C GLY A 150 1.44 -18.88 8.04
N LYS A 151 0.35 -19.28 8.70
CA LYS A 151 -0.79 -19.95 8.04
C LYS A 151 -1.50 -19.05 7.03
N LEU A 152 -1.72 -17.78 7.39
CA LEU A 152 -2.29 -16.78 6.48
C LEU A 152 -1.40 -16.59 5.26
N TRP A 153 -0.09 -16.42 5.46
CA TRP A 153 0.87 -16.27 4.38
C TRP A 153 0.86 -17.49 3.45
N LEU A 154 0.83 -18.72 3.98
CA LEU A 154 0.73 -19.93 3.16
C LEU A 154 -0.55 -19.93 2.31
N LYS A 155 -1.69 -19.63 2.92
CA LYS A 155 -2.98 -19.55 2.23
C LYS A 155 -2.93 -18.55 1.06
N GLU A 156 -2.41 -17.36 1.33
CA GLU A 156 -2.34 -16.29 0.33
C GLU A 156 -1.29 -16.53 -0.75
N ASN A 157 -0.17 -17.17 -0.39
CA ASN A 157 0.87 -17.54 -1.34
C ASN A 157 0.41 -18.62 -2.33
N MET A 158 -0.54 -19.46 -1.92
CA MET A 158 -1.16 -20.48 -2.76
C MET A 158 -2.43 -20.00 -3.47
N ASN A 159 -2.80 -18.73 -3.37
CA ASN A 159 -4.01 -18.20 -3.98
C ASN A 159 -3.71 -17.66 -5.40
N PRO A 160 -4.07 -18.39 -6.48
CA PRO A 160 -3.83 -17.93 -7.85
C PRO A 160 -4.76 -16.77 -8.26
N SER A 161 -5.83 -16.51 -7.50
CA SER A 161 -6.88 -15.54 -7.83
C SER A 161 -6.74 -14.21 -7.10
N ARG A 162 -5.58 -13.91 -6.49
CA ARG A 162 -5.37 -12.62 -5.82
C ARG A 162 -5.24 -11.51 -6.86
N GLU A 163 -6.36 -10.87 -7.17
CA GLU A 163 -6.41 -9.73 -8.07
C GLU A 163 -5.79 -8.50 -7.41
N HIS A 164 -4.86 -7.87 -8.11
CA HIS A 164 -4.27 -6.59 -7.73
C HIS A 164 -4.57 -5.60 -8.86
N PRO A 165 -5.66 -4.80 -8.77
CA PRO A 165 -6.00 -3.83 -9.82
C PRO A 165 -4.87 -2.80 -10.08
N GLU A 166 -4.04 -2.51 -9.06
CA GLU A 166 -2.84 -1.68 -9.21
C GLU A 166 -1.72 -2.36 -10.01
N TRP A 167 -1.86 -3.65 -10.27
CA TRP A 167 -1.09 -4.44 -11.22
C TRP A 167 -1.79 -4.56 -12.57
N ALA A 168 -2.72 -3.67 -12.95
CA ALA A 168 -3.30 -3.63 -14.30
C ALA A 168 -2.24 -3.87 -15.41
N PHE A 169 -1.03 -3.32 -15.20
CA PHE A 169 0.16 -3.65 -15.97
C PHE A 169 0.51 -5.16 -16.06
N LEU A 170 0.64 -5.86 -14.93
CA LEU A 170 0.95 -7.30 -14.90
C LEU A 170 -0.26 -8.15 -15.31
N THR A 171 -1.49 -7.71 -15.00
CA THR A 171 -2.73 -8.36 -15.43
C THR A 171 -2.82 -8.35 -16.95
N ASP A 172 -2.72 -7.17 -17.58
CA ASP A 172 -2.74 -7.01 -19.05
C ASP A 172 -1.60 -7.79 -19.75
N LEU A 173 -0.43 -7.86 -19.12
CA LEU A 173 0.72 -8.65 -19.58
C LEU A 173 0.47 -10.17 -19.47
N SER A 174 -0.19 -10.62 -18.40
CA SER A 174 -0.48 -12.04 -18.13
C SER A 174 -1.67 -12.58 -18.93
N THR A 175 -2.64 -11.73 -19.28
CA THR A 175 -3.83 -12.10 -20.06
C THR A 175 -3.63 -11.99 -21.57
N GLY A 176 -2.41 -11.64 -22.03
CA GLY A 176 -2.08 -11.54 -23.46
C GLY A 176 -2.82 -10.43 -24.21
N SER A 177 -3.51 -9.54 -23.50
CA SER A 177 -4.40 -8.51 -24.06
C SER A 177 -3.64 -7.32 -24.67
N VAL A 178 -2.33 -7.25 -24.44
CA VAL A 178 -1.43 -6.21 -24.97
C VAL A 178 -0.19 -6.90 -25.50
N GLY A 179 0.11 -6.75 -26.79
CA GLY A 179 1.28 -7.36 -27.44
C GLY A 179 2.63 -6.86 -26.90
N ARG A 180 3.71 -7.08 -27.66
CA ARG A 180 5.10 -6.71 -27.28
C ARG A 180 5.28 -5.21 -26.93
N ASP A 181 4.33 -4.35 -27.27
CA ASP A 181 4.35 -2.89 -27.07
C ASP A 181 3.69 -2.38 -25.78
N TRP A 182 3.39 -3.26 -24.82
CA TRP A 182 2.75 -2.88 -23.54
C TRP A 182 3.46 -1.73 -22.81
N LYS A 183 4.78 -1.64 -22.92
CA LYS A 183 5.59 -0.59 -22.26
C LYS A 183 5.28 0.78 -22.85
N SER A 184 5.05 0.83 -24.15
CA SER A 184 4.62 2.04 -24.88
C SER A 184 3.23 2.46 -24.43
N LEU A 185 2.27 1.53 -24.37
CA LEU A 185 0.90 1.80 -23.90
C LEU A 185 0.89 2.35 -22.46
N ARG A 186 1.67 1.73 -21.57
CA ARG A 186 1.82 2.19 -20.18
C ARG A 186 2.36 3.61 -20.13
N GLN A 187 3.39 3.92 -20.90
CA GLN A 187 3.99 5.27 -20.94
C GLN A 187 3.01 6.30 -21.49
N GLN A 188 2.24 5.95 -22.52
CA GLN A 188 1.20 6.81 -23.10
C GLN A 188 0.11 7.13 -22.08
N LYS A 189 -0.46 6.09 -21.42
CA LYS A 189 -1.47 6.26 -20.37
C LYS A 189 -0.94 7.06 -19.19
N ALA A 190 0.25 6.72 -18.68
CA ALA A 190 0.87 7.47 -17.58
C ALA A 190 1.12 8.95 -17.95
N LYS A 191 1.56 9.23 -19.18
CA LYS A 191 1.75 10.61 -19.66
C LYS A 191 0.44 11.40 -19.69
N LYS A 192 -0.64 10.79 -20.20
CA LYS A 192 -1.99 11.40 -20.22
C LYS A 192 -2.47 11.70 -18.80
N VAL A 193 -2.39 10.72 -17.90
CA VAL A 193 -2.76 10.88 -16.48
C VAL A 193 -1.94 11.99 -15.82
N MET A 194 -0.60 11.96 -15.95
CA MET A 194 0.25 12.97 -15.33
C MET A 194 0.03 14.38 -15.88
N ALA A 195 -0.33 14.52 -17.17
CA ALA A 195 -0.71 15.81 -17.73
C ALA A 195 -1.98 16.35 -17.08
N GLU A 196 -2.96 15.49 -16.83
CA GLU A 196 -4.20 15.86 -16.17
C GLU A 196 -3.97 16.20 -14.68
N LEU A 197 -3.22 15.36 -13.97
CA LEU A 197 -2.86 15.60 -12.58
C LEU A 197 -2.09 16.92 -12.37
N LYS A 198 -1.29 17.36 -13.35
CA LYS A 198 -0.56 18.65 -13.30
C LYS A 198 -1.47 19.87 -13.39
N ARG A 199 -2.69 19.74 -13.94
CA ARG A 199 -3.66 20.84 -14.03
C ARG A 199 -4.34 21.14 -12.70
N ILE A 200 -4.27 20.18 -11.77
CA ILE A 200 -4.85 20.31 -10.45
C ILE A 200 -3.94 21.19 -9.61
N SER A 201 -4.44 22.33 -9.15
CA SER A 201 -3.68 23.20 -8.26
C SER A 201 -3.50 22.52 -6.89
N ALA A 202 -2.33 22.71 -6.28
CA ALA A 202 -2.14 22.33 -4.89
C ALA A 202 -3.14 23.11 -4.03
N ALA A 203 -3.81 22.42 -3.10
CA ALA A 203 -4.65 23.11 -2.12
C ALA A 203 -3.77 24.11 -1.36
N THR A 204 -4.08 25.40 -1.46
CA THR A 204 -3.37 26.46 -0.75
C THR A 204 -3.33 26.08 0.73
N LYS A 205 -2.13 25.91 1.29
CA LYS A 205 -1.96 25.73 2.72
C LYS A 205 -2.58 26.94 3.39
N ARG A 206 -3.77 26.80 3.99
CA ARG A 206 -4.22 27.76 5.00
C ARG A 206 -3.32 27.51 6.20
N SER A 207 -2.38 28.45 6.39
CA SER A 207 -1.57 28.65 7.60
C SER A 207 -2.45 28.72 8.83
#